data_AF-A0A2V5XSD8-F1
#
_entry.id   AF-A0A2V5XSD8-F1
#
_cell.length_a   1.000
_cell.length_b   1.000
_cell.length_c   1.000
_cell.angle_alpha   90.00
_cell.angle_beta   90.00
_cell.angle_gamma   90.00
#
_symmetry.space_group_name_H-M   'P 1'
#
loop_
_entity.id
_entity.type
_entity.pdbx_description
1 polymer ?
#
loop_
_entity_poly.entity_id
_entity_poly.type
_entity_poly.pdbx_seq_one_letter_code
_entity_poly.pdbx_strand_id
1 'polypeptide(L)'
;MVDKITVFVKTMKPIALVAMLGGLFLPSVIHAGNLASDAKQFWPQWRGPIGTGAAPLADPPSNWSENEHVKWKVSLPGTGDAAPIIWDDHVFILAAIPTGKKTVT
;
A
#
# COMPACT_ATOMS: atom_id res chain seq x y z
N MET A 1 80.72 -6.69 19.17
CA MET A 1 80.54 -5.64 18.16
C MET A 1 79.05 -5.40 18.01
N VAL A 2 78.50 -4.77 19.04
CA VAL A 2 77.10 -4.34 19.19
C VAL A 2 76.98 -2.94 18.57
N ASP A 3 75.77 -2.54 18.13
CA ASP A 3 75.32 -1.14 17.95
C ASP A 3 74.79 -0.71 16.57
N LYS A 4 73.67 -1.28 16.05
CA LYS A 4 72.81 -0.56 15.07
C LYS A 4 71.28 -0.82 15.10
N ILE A 5 70.72 -1.48 16.12
CA ILE A 5 69.25 -1.75 16.16
C ILE A 5 68.49 -0.91 17.21
N THR A 6 69.18 -0.21 18.11
CA THR A 6 68.55 0.43 19.29
C THR A 6 68.31 1.95 19.16
N VAL A 7 67.91 2.46 18.00
CA VAL A 7 67.61 3.92 17.85
C VAL A 7 66.16 4.22 17.46
N PHE A 8 65.32 3.24 17.14
CA PHE A 8 63.93 3.49 16.75
C PHE A 8 62.89 3.24 17.86
N VAL A 9 63.24 3.49 19.12
CA VAL A 9 62.31 3.33 20.27
C VAL A 9 61.88 4.67 20.89
N LYS A 10 62.31 5.82 20.33
CA LYS A 10 61.97 7.13 20.91
C LYS A 10 61.13 7.94 19.94
N THR A 11 59.80 7.76 20.01
CA THR A 11 58.74 8.80 20.00
C THR A 11 57.42 8.20 19.49
N MET A 12 56.70 7.44 20.31
CA MET A 12 55.26 7.27 20.14
C MET A 12 54.60 7.35 21.51
N LYS A 13 53.74 8.37 21.69
CA LYS A 13 53.00 8.67 22.92
C LYS A 13 51.98 7.56 23.21
N PRO A 14 51.78 7.15 24.47
CA PRO A 14 50.89 6.07 24.84
C PRO A 14 49.48 6.62 25.12
N ILE A 15 48.60 6.62 24.12
CA ILE A 15 47.14 6.64 24.33
C ILE A 15 46.57 5.71 23.25
N ALA A 16 46.63 4.39 23.47
CA ALA A 16 45.53 3.67 24.11
C ALA A 16 44.19 4.05 23.41
N LEU A 17 43.84 3.38 22.32
CA LEU A 17 43.06 2.13 22.39
C LEU A 17 41.71 2.32 23.11
N VAL A 18 40.92 3.36 22.77
CA VAL A 18 39.49 3.46 23.17
C VAL A 18 38.59 3.99 22.02
N ALA A 19 39.06 4.07 20.77
CA ALA A 19 38.31 4.71 19.68
C ALA A 19 37.84 3.75 18.56
N MET A 20 37.68 2.45 18.82
CA MET A 20 37.17 1.49 17.82
C MET A 20 36.18 0.49 18.44
N LEU A 21 35.16 0.95 19.16
CA LEU A 21 33.99 0.12 19.52
C LEU A 21 32.68 0.91 19.67
N GLY A 22 32.64 2.15 19.19
CA GLY A 22 31.43 2.99 19.33
C GLY A 22 31.25 3.90 18.14
N GLY A 23 30.27 3.57 17.28
CA GLY A 23 29.76 4.54 16.31
C GLY A 23 29.65 3.99 14.90
N LEU A 24 28.68 3.11 14.65
CA LEU A 24 27.86 3.08 13.43
C LEU A 24 26.69 2.12 13.63
N PHE A 25 25.94 2.31 14.72
CA PHE A 25 24.52 1.94 14.70
C PHE A 25 23.80 3.08 14.01
N LEU A 26 23.61 2.98 12.69
CA LEU A 26 22.51 3.69 12.05
C LEU A 26 21.24 3.11 12.68
N PRO A 27 20.42 3.89 13.43
CA PRO A 27 19.06 3.43 13.64
C PRO A 27 18.45 3.45 12.24
N SER A 28 18.26 2.28 11.64
CA SER A 28 17.24 2.12 10.62
C SER A 28 15.95 2.56 11.31
N VAL A 29 15.58 3.83 11.14
CA VAL A 29 14.25 4.30 11.50
C VAL A 29 13.34 3.55 10.54
N ILE A 30 12.86 2.39 10.99
CA ILE A 30 11.73 1.73 10.39
C ILE A 30 10.59 2.74 10.58
N HIS A 31 10.39 3.58 9.59
CA HIS A 31 9.15 4.32 9.47
C HIS A 31 8.12 3.23 9.25
N ALA A 32 7.43 2.84 10.33
CA ALA A 32 6.13 2.22 10.22
C ALA A 32 5.23 3.28 9.57
N GLY A 33 5.32 3.42 8.24
CA GLY A 33 4.38 4.20 7.47
C GLY A 33 3.01 3.64 7.81
N ASN A 34 2.08 4.51 8.20
CA ASN A 34 0.70 4.11 8.42
C ASN A 34 0.21 3.40 7.14
N LEU A 35 0.17 2.06 7.17
CA LEU A 35 -0.45 1.23 6.12
C LEU A 35 -1.98 1.31 6.17
N ALA A 36 -2.52 2.31 6.86
CA ALA A 36 -3.94 2.59 6.81
C ALA A 36 -4.26 3.11 5.41
N SER A 37 -4.78 2.21 4.57
CA SER A 37 -5.46 2.58 3.34
C SER A 37 -6.48 3.68 3.66
N ASP A 38 -6.40 4.80 2.92
CA ASP A 38 -7.45 5.80 2.99
C ASP A 38 -8.70 5.22 2.33
N ALA A 39 -9.61 4.69 3.14
CA ALA A 39 -10.86 4.10 2.70
C ALA A 39 -11.70 5.06 1.84
N LYS A 40 -11.42 6.38 1.86
CA LYS A 40 -12.06 7.37 0.99
C LYS A 40 -11.69 7.24 -0.49
N GLN A 41 -10.58 6.57 -0.79
CA GLN A 41 -10.18 6.25 -2.16
C GLN A 41 -11.02 5.11 -2.76
N PHE A 42 -11.78 4.40 -1.92
CA PHE A 42 -12.55 3.21 -2.29
C PHE A 42 -14.06 3.42 -2.06
N TRP A 43 -14.85 2.40 -2.39
CA TRP A 43 -16.31 2.39 -2.20
C TRP A 43 -16.73 1.18 -1.36
N PRO A 44 -16.51 1.20 -0.02
CA PRO A 44 -16.68 0.03 0.85
C PRO A 44 -18.11 -0.30 1.28
N GLN A 45 -19.08 0.58 1.03
CA GLN A 45 -20.44 0.41 1.56
C GLN A 45 -21.51 1.01 0.65
N TRP A 46 -22.78 0.78 1.02
CA TRP A 46 -23.90 1.49 0.44
C TRP A 46 -23.70 3.00 0.59
N ARG A 47 -23.75 3.72 -0.55
CA ARG A 47 -23.49 5.17 -0.65
C ARG A 47 -22.03 5.60 -0.41
N GLY A 48 -21.09 4.68 -0.54
CA GLY A 48 -19.68 5.00 -0.74
C GLY A 48 -18.93 5.45 0.51
N PRO A 49 -17.76 6.08 0.34
CA PRO A 49 -16.79 6.28 1.42
C PRO A 49 -17.28 7.15 2.58
N ILE A 50 -18.23 8.06 2.29
CA ILE A 50 -18.80 8.99 3.27
C ILE A 50 -20.32 8.84 3.44
N GLY A 51 -20.93 7.81 2.85
CA GLY A 51 -22.36 7.51 3.01
C GLY A 51 -23.32 8.45 2.28
N THR A 52 -22.83 9.35 1.42
CA THR A 52 -23.66 10.33 0.70
C THR A 52 -23.96 9.96 -0.76
N GLY A 53 -23.25 8.96 -1.30
CA GLY A 53 -23.29 8.61 -2.72
C GLY A 53 -22.32 9.45 -3.57
N ALA A 54 -21.44 10.24 -2.96
CA ALA A 54 -20.40 10.99 -3.66
C ALA A 54 -19.03 10.30 -3.52
N ALA A 55 -18.20 10.44 -4.55
CA ALA A 55 -16.78 10.08 -4.55
C ALA A 55 -15.92 11.36 -4.49
N PRO A 56 -15.60 11.90 -3.30
CA PRO A 56 -15.00 13.23 -3.15
C PRO A 56 -13.58 13.36 -3.70
N LEU A 57 -12.90 12.24 -3.95
CA LEU A 57 -11.52 12.20 -4.47
C LEU A 57 -11.46 11.72 -5.93
N ALA A 58 -12.60 11.45 -6.56
CA ALA A 58 -12.65 10.95 -7.93
C ALA A 58 -12.62 12.10 -8.95
N ASP A 59 -12.01 11.83 -10.10
CA ASP A 59 -12.00 12.71 -11.28
C ASP A 59 -12.43 11.89 -12.51
N PRO A 60 -13.72 11.50 -12.61
CA PRO A 60 -14.19 10.70 -13.72
C PRO A 60 -14.34 11.54 -15.00
N PRO A 61 -14.20 10.94 -16.19
CA PRO A 61 -14.47 11.64 -17.45
C PRO A 61 -15.93 12.11 -17.51
N SER A 62 -16.16 13.26 -18.17
CA SER A 62 -17.48 13.88 -18.28
C SER A 62 -18.31 13.39 -19.45
N ASN A 63 -17.69 12.73 -20.44
CA ASN A 63 -18.35 12.17 -21.62
C ASN A 63 -18.20 10.66 -21.61
N TRP A 64 -19.21 9.93 -22.06
CA TRP A 64 -19.21 8.47 -22.11
C TRP A 64 -19.99 7.99 -23.34
N SER A 65 -19.55 6.89 -23.94
CA SER A 65 -20.33 6.16 -24.94
C SER A 65 -20.02 4.67 -24.86
N GLU A 66 -20.73 3.85 -25.63
CA GLU A 66 -20.43 2.42 -25.74
C GLU A 66 -18.99 2.12 -26.16
N ASN A 67 -18.31 3.09 -26.79
CA ASN A 67 -16.96 2.97 -27.32
C ASN A 67 -15.97 3.98 -26.71
N GLU A 68 -16.39 4.84 -25.78
CA GLU A 68 -15.56 5.92 -25.22
C GLU A 68 -15.59 5.89 -23.70
N HIS A 69 -14.41 6.00 -23.08
CA HIS A 69 -14.19 5.97 -21.63
C HIS A 69 -14.63 4.70 -20.88
N VAL A 70 -15.07 3.65 -21.59
CA VAL A 70 -15.34 2.31 -21.03
C VAL A 70 -14.08 1.44 -21.08
N LYS A 71 -13.52 1.10 -19.91
CA LYS A 71 -12.32 0.24 -19.83
C LYS A 71 -12.62 -1.24 -20.12
N TRP A 72 -13.76 -1.73 -19.69
CA TRP A 72 -14.20 -3.12 -19.87
C TRP A 72 -15.71 -3.26 -19.65
N LYS A 73 -16.27 -4.34 -20.18
CA LYS A 73 -17.65 -4.78 -19.94
C LYS A 73 -17.65 -6.29 -19.71
N VAL A 74 -18.49 -6.77 -18.80
CA VAL A 74 -18.66 -8.19 -18.51
C VAL A 74 -20.13 -8.51 -18.35
N SER A 75 -20.57 -9.64 -18.91
CA SER A 75 -21.93 -10.15 -18.67
C SER A 75 -21.98 -10.84 -17.30
N LEU A 76 -23.02 -10.54 -16.52
CA LEU A 76 -23.25 -11.18 -15.23
C LEU A 76 -24.20 -12.39 -15.39
N PRO A 77 -23.96 -13.52 -14.70
CA PRO A 77 -24.79 -14.71 -14.80
C PRO A 77 -26.14 -14.61 -14.06
N GLY A 78 -26.43 -13.46 -13.46
CA GLY A 78 -27.62 -13.23 -12.65
C GLY A 78 -27.94 -11.73 -12.54
N THR A 79 -28.94 -11.40 -11.74
CA THR A 79 -29.43 -10.02 -11.56
C THR A 79 -29.18 -9.54 -10.13
N GLY A 80 -29.00 -8.24 -9.92
CA GLY A 80 -28.80 -7.68 -8.58
C GLY A 80 -29.00 -6.17 -8.57
N ASP A 81 -29.54 -5.67 -7.46
CA ASP A 81 -29.86 -4.25 -7.25
C ASP A 81 -28.91 -3.58 -6.23
N ALA A 82 -27.95 -4.33 -5.72
CA ALA A 82 -26.97 -3.82 -4.76
C ALA A 82 -25.97 -2.87 -5.44
N ALA A 83 -25.54 -1.84 -4.72
CA ALA A 83 -24.40 -1.04 -5.15
C ALA A 83 -23.14 -1.93 -5.18
N PRO A 84 -22.31 -1.84 -6.23
CA PRO A 84 -21.03 -2.54 -6.24
C PRO A 84 -20.12 -2.01 -5.13
N ILE A 85 -19.25 -2.89 -4.62
CA ILE A 85 -18.17 -2.51 -3.72
C ILE A 85 -16.88 -2.46 -4.51
N ILE A 86 -16.16 -1.35 -4.40
CA ILE A 86 -14.83 -1.19 -4.99
C ILE A 86 -13.83 -1.12 -3.83
N TRP A 87 -12.82 -1.97 -3.86
CA TRP A 87 -11.72 -1.95 -2.89
C TRP A 87 -10.43 -2.35 -3.57
N ASP A 88 -9.44 -1.47 -3.51
CA ASP A 88 -8.19 -1.60 -4.25
C ASP A 88 -8.43 -1.83 -5.76
N ASP A 89 -7.87 -2.90 -6.33
CA ASP A 89 -8.02 -3.29 -7.72
C ASP A 89 -9.22 -4.24 -7.96
N HIS A 90 -10.08 -4.45 -6.97
CA HIS A 90 -11.21 -5.37 -7.03
C HIS A 90 -12.57 -4.67 -7.12
N VAL A 91 -13.48 -5.29 -7.87
CA VAL A 91 -14.89 -4.92 -7.94
C VAL A 91 -15.72 -6.13 -7.50
N PHE A 92 -16.50 -5.96 -6.42
CA PHE A 92 -17.38 -6.98 -5.89
C PHE A 92 -18.83 -6.63 -6.24
N ILE A 93 -19.53 -7.57 -6.87
CA ILE A 93 -20.93 -7.41 -7.27
C ILE A 93 -21.76 -8.55 -6.67
N LEU A 94 -22.87 -8.19 -6.05
CA LEU A 94 -23.87 -9.16 -5.59
C LEU A 94 -24.85 -9.45 -6.73
N ALA A 95 -25.00 -10.72 -7.09
CA ALA A 95 -25.96 -11.16 -8.09
C ALA A 95 -26.71 -12.42 -7.63
N ALA A 96 -28.02 -12.43 -7.83
CA ALA A 96 -28.89 -13.59 -7.68
C ALA A 96 -28.85 -14.43 -8.97
N ILE A 97 -28.29 -15.63 -8.88
CA ILE A 97 -28.25 -16.56 -10.01
C ILE A 97 -29.58 -17.31 -10.11
N PRO A 98 -30.25 -17.31 -11.28
CA PRO A 98 -31.49 -18.08 -11.46
C PRO A 98 -31.26 -19.57 -11.23
N THR A 99 -32.01 -20.17 -10.30
CA THR A 99 -31.87 -21.61 -9.97
C THR A 99 -32.95 -22.48 -10.61
N GLY A 100 -33.88 -21.90 -11.37
CA GLY A 100 -35.06 -22.60 -11.92
C GLY A 100 -36.10 -23.04 -10.88
N LYS A 101 -35.90 -22.72 -9.59
CA LYS A 101 -36.88 -23.03 -8.53
C LYS A 101 -37.94 -21.93 -8.51
N LYS A 102 -39.21 -22.32 -8.45
CA LYS A 102 -40.29 -21.36 -8.20
C LYS A 102 -40.17 -20.83 -6.78
N THR A 103 -40.22 -19.51 -6.65
CA THR A 103 -40.45 -18.86 -5.35
C THR A 103 -41.84 -19.27 -4.88
N VAL A 104 -41.91 -19.96 -3.74
CA VAL A 104 -43.18 -20.15 -3.05
C VAL A 104 -43.55 -18.77 -2.51
N THR A 105 -44.55 -18.16 -3.12
CA THR A 105 -45.04 -16.82 -2.78
C THR A 105 -46.41 -16.95 -2.17
#